data_AF-A0A2E4WAJ3-F1
#
_entry.id   AF-A0A2E4WAJ3-F1
#
_cell.length_a   1.000
_cell.length_b   1.000
_cell.length_c   1.000
_cell.angle_alpha   90.00
_cell.angle_beta   90.00
_cell.angle_gamma   90.00
#
_symmetry.space_group_name_H-M   'P 1'
#
loop_
_entity.id
_entity.type
_entity.pdbx_description
1 polymer ?
#
loop_
_entity_poly.entity_id
_entity_poly.type
_entity_poly.pdbx_seq_one_letter_code
_entity_poly.pdbx_strand_id
1 'polypeptide(L)'
;MPADDRTSRLALPAPIVRQEFRRRLLAWYRKHGRDLPWRRTRNPYRILVSEIMLQQTQVDRVVPKYKQFLKKYPTLKALAAARVRDVIRIWYPLGYNIRPRRLHAIARESVAQYGGTLPNDEATLRSFKGIGAYTAGAVLSFAFGRRAAILDTNVARVMYRVFVGAGDPRSHALRRHLWKLSEGLLPRRHVFDFNQGLMDFGATVCTARRPQCRPCPLAHICRTGPIDGRLAGQRKK
;
A
#
# COMPACT_ATOMS: atom_id res chain seq x y z
N MET A 1 23.97 34.40 4.67
CA MET A 1 23.39 33.22 5.36
C MET A 1 22.24 32.71 4.49
N PRO A 2 22.31 31.51 3.90
CA PRO A 2 21.23 31.09 3.01
C PRO A 2 20.02 30.69 3.85
N ALA A 3 18.86 31.20 3.44
CA ALA A 3 17.57 30.95 4.05
C ALA A 3 17.25 29.45 4.14
N ASP A 4 16.60 29.10 5.24
CA ASP A 4 16.27 27.75 5.73
C ASP A 4 15.75 26.79 4.64
N ASP A 5 16.59 25.80 4.29
CA ASP A 5 16.40 24.69 3.31
C ASP A 5 15.31 23.67 3.73
N ARG A 6 14.32 24.08 4.52
CA ARG A 6 13.21 23.20 4.96
C ARG A 6 12.06 23.17 3.97
N THR A 7 11.76 24.29 3.33
CA THR A 7 10.64 24.43 2.37
C THR A 7 10.96 23.75 1.04
N SER A 8 12.22 23.81 0.59
CA SER A 8 12.73 23.12 -0.61
C SER A 8 12.59 21.58 -0.51
N ARG A 9 12.85 21.02 0.67
CA ARG A 9 12.83 19.56 0.91
C ARG A 9 11.44 18.91 0.92
N LEU A 10 10.37 19.71 0.96
CA LEU A 10 8.98 19.24 0.94
C LEU A 10 8.26 19.53 -0.40
N ALA A 11 9.01 19.95 -1.42
CA ALA A 11 8.49 20.13 -2.77
C ALA A 11 8.37 18.79 -3.52
N LEU A 12 7.45 18.72 -4.48
CA LEU A 12 7.39 17.58 -5.39
C LEU A 12 8.62 17.57 -6.31
N PRO A 13 9.16 16.38 -6.67
CA PRO A 13 10.24 16.29 -7.65
C PRO A 13 9.82 16.89 -9.00
N ALA A 14 10.81 17.40 -9.74
CA ALA A 14 10.62 17.93 -11.09
C ALA A 14 9.86 16.91 -11.98
N PRO A 15 9.03 17.37 -12.94
CA PRO A 15 8.23 16.48 -13.79
C PRO A 15 9.04 15.35 -14.46
N ILE A 16 10.25 15.66 -14.93
CA ILE A 16 11.14 14.68 -15.56
C ILE A 16 11.54 13.55 -14.61
N VAL A 17 11.85 13.87 -13.34
CA VAL A 17 12.19 12.88 -12.31
C VAL A 17 10.98 12.01 -11.98
N ARG A 18 9.78 12.61 -11.90
CA ARG A 18 8.53 11.86 -11.68
C ARG A 18 8.20 10.92 -12.84
N GLN A 19 8.46 11.35 -14.08
CA GLN A 19 8.30 10.51 -15.27
C GLN A 19 9.28 9.33 -15.25
N GLU A 20 10.55 9.59 -14.94
CA GLU A 20 11.57 8.56 -14.90
C GLU A 20 11.30 7.52 -13.81
N PHE A 21 10.92 7.95 -12.61
CA PHE A 21 10.51 7.06 -11.53
C PHE A 21 9.37 6.12 -11.95
N ARG A 22 8.30 6.68 -12.52
CA ARG A 22 7.13 5.90 -12.99
C ARG A 22 7.55 4.87 -14.03
N ARG A 23 8.32 5.30 -15.05
CA ARG A 23 8.76 4.44 -16.16
C ARG A 23 9.57 3.25 -15.64
N ARG A 24 10.55 3.51 -14.76
CA ARG A 24 11.42 2.47 -14.22
C ARG A 24 10.71 1.51 -13.27
N LEU A 25 9.85 2.03 -12.41
CA LEU A 25 9.06 1.19 -11.50
C LEU A 25 8.11 0.29 -12.28
N LEU A 26 7.39 0.81 -13.28
CA LEU A 26 6.50 0.02 -14.12
C LEU A 26 7.28 -1.01 -14.96
N ALA A 27 8.45 -0.64 -15.50
CA ALA A 27 9.30 -1.58 -16.22
C ALA A 27 9.79 -2.73 -15.32
N TRP A 28 10.17 -2.41 -14.07
CA TRP A 28 10.54 -3.42 -13.07
C TRP A 28 9.33 -4.30 -12.70
N TYR A 29 8.17 -3.71 -12.45
CA TYR A 29 6.97 -4.46 -12.05
C TYR A 29 6.50 -5.43 -13.14
N ARG A 30 6.61 -5.06 -14.43
CA ARG A 30 6.31 -5.99 -15.53
C ARG A 30 7.15 -7.27 -15.52
N LYS A 31 8.39 -7.20 -15.03
CA LYS A 31 9.33 -8.33 -15.00
C LYS A 31 9.32 -9.11 -13.68
N HIS A 32 9.04 -8.42 -12.57
CA HIS A 32 9.24 -8.95 -11.21
C HIS A 32 7.97 -8.91 -10.34
N GLY A 33 6.86 -8.41 -10.88
CA GLY A 33 5.59 -8.30 -10.17
C GLY A 33 5.08 -9.66 -9.74
N ARG A 34 4.64 -9.77 -8.48
CA ARG A 34 4.12 -11.02 -7.92
C ARG A 34 2.74 -11.34 -8.46
N ASP A 35 2.50 -12.60 -8.74
CA ASP A 35 1.18 -13.10 -9.10
C ASP A 35 0.43 -13.59 -7.84
N LEU A 36 -0.63 -12.86 -7.46
CA LEU A 36 -1.36 -13.07 -6.21
C LEU A 36 -2.86 -13.16 -6.47
N PRO A 37 -3.62 -14.01 -5.76
CA PRO A 37 -5.05 -14.24 -6.06
C PRO A 37 -5.90 -12.97 -6.09
N TRP A 38 -5.65 -12.04 -5.17
CA TRP A 38 -6.37 -10.76 -5.08
C TRP A 38 -5.99 -9.74 -6.17
N ARG A 39 -4.95 -10.01 -6.98
CA ARG A 39 -4.59 -9.18 -8.14
C ARG A 39 -5.33 -9.58 -9.41
N ARG A 40 -5.94 -10.77 -9.42
CA ARG A 40 -6.69 -11.33 -10.56
C ARG A 40 -8.19 -10.99 -10.51
N THR A 41 -8.57 -10.00 -9.71
CA THR A 41 -9.97 -9.59 -9.53
C THR A 41 -10.08 -8.08 -9.38
N ARG A 42 -11.23 -7.53 -9.79
CA ARG A 42 -11.63 -6.14 -9.55
C ARG A 42 -12.75 -6.03 -8.52
N ASN A 43 -13.14 -7.14 -7.88
CA ASN A 43 -14.22 -7.14 -6.91
C ASN A 43 -13.80 -6.39 -5.62
N PRO A 44 -14.48 -5.29 -5.23
CA PRO A 44 -14.11 -4.48 -4.07
C PRO A 44 -14.06 -5.25 -2.76
N TYR A 45 -15.00 -6.17 -2.55
CA TYR A 45 -15.04 -7.02 -1.35
C TYR A 45 -13.80 -7.91 -1.27
N ARG A 46 -13.47 -8.58 -2.39
CA ARG A 46 -12.31 -9.48 -2.45
C ARG A 46 -11.00 -8.74 -2.25
N ILE A 47 -10.89 -7.50 -2.71
CA ILE A 47 -9.74 -6.63 -2.47
C ILE A 47 -9.68 -6.17 -1.01
N LEU A 48 -10.81 -5.72 -0.44
CA LEU A 48 -10.87 -5.32 0.97
C LEU A 48 -10.43 -6.47 1.91
N VAL A 49 -10.88 -7.69 1.63
CA VAL A 49 -10.49 -8.89 2.40
C VAL A 49 -8.97 -9.07 2.37
N SER A 50 -8.34 -9.01 1.20
CA SER A 50 -6.88 -9.16 1.11
C SER A 50 -6.14 -8.04 1.80
N GLU A 51 -6.57 -6.78 1.62
CA GLU A 51 -5.91 -5.63 2.24
C GLU A 51 -5.97 -5.69 3.77
N ILE A 52 -7.09 -6.12 4.35
CA ILE A 52 -7.19 -6.30 5.81
C ILE A 52 -6.35 -7.50 6.28
N MET A 53 -6.34 -8.62 5.54
CA MET A 53 -5.52 -9.78 5.88
C MET A 53 -4.02 -9.48 5.82
N LEU A 54 -3.56 -8.65 4.88
CA LEU A 54 -2.15 -8.29 4.69
C LEU A 54 -1.62 -7.31 5.75
N GLN A 55 -2.49 -6.70 6.56
CA GLN A 55 -2.06 -5.86 7.68
C GLN A 55 -1.27 -6.69 8.70
N GLN A 56 0.04 -6.49 8.76
CA GLN A 56 0.92 -7.20 9.70
C GLN A 56 0.88 -8.73 9.55
N THR A 57 0.64 -9.24 8.34
CA THR A 57 0.69 -10.68 8.06
C THR A 57 1.37 -10.95 6.73
N GLN A 58 2.26 -11.95 6.71
CA GLN A 58 3.04 -12.30 5.52
C GLN A 58 2.16 -12.91 4.42
N VAL A 59 2.50 -12.63 3.17
CA VAL A 59 1.72 -13.04 1.98
C VAL A 59 1.48 -14.55 1.97
N ASP A 60 2.49 -15.36 2.23
CA ASP A 60 2.40 -16.82 2.16
C ASP A 60 1.39 -17.40 3.17
N ARG A 61 1.20 -16.72 4.31
CA ARG A 61 0.17 -17.08 5.30
C ARG A 61 -1.22 -16.62 4.86
N VAL A 62 -1.31 -15.48 4.18
CA VAL A 62 -2.58 -14.90 3.72
C VAL A 62 -3.17 -15.69 2.55
N VAL A 63 -2.37 -16.13 1.57
CA VAL A 63 -2.86 -16.81 0.36
C VAL A 63 -3.82 -17.98 0.64
N PRO A 64 -3.47 -19.01 1.45
CA PRO A 64 -4.39 -20.12 1.71
C PRO A 64 -5.62 -19.65 2.49
N LYS A 65 -5.43 -18.73 3.44
CA LYS A 65 -6.51 -18.23 4.29
C LYS A 65 -7.53 -17.38 3.52
N TYR A 66 -7.05 -16.57 2.58
CA TYR A 66 -7.87 -15.78 1.67
C TYR A 66 -8.81 -16.67 0.86
N LYS A 67 -8.28 -17.76 0.26
CA LYS A 67 -9.08 -18.73 -0.50
C LYS A 67 -10.14 -19.39 0.39
N GLN A 68 -9.74 -19.85 1.58
CA GLN A 68 -10.67 -20.47 2.55
C GLN A 68 -11.78 -19.51 2.98
N PHE A 69 -11.42 -18.26 3.27
CA PHE A 69 -12.35 -17.24 3.74
C PHE A 69 -13.39 -16.90 2.66
N LEU A 70 -12.95 -16.66 1.42
CA LEU A 70 -13.85 -16.35 0.30
C LEU A 70 -14.70 -17.53 -0.14
N LYS A 71 -14.26 -18.78 0.07
CA LYS A 71 -15.10 -19.96 -0.13
C LYS A 71 -16.28 -19.97 0.85
N LYS A 72 -16.05 -19.62 2.11
CA LYS A 72 -17.10 -19.60 3.14
C LYS A 72 -17.98 -18.35 3.08
N TYR A 73 -17.37 -17.19 2.81
CA TYR A 73 -18.04 -15.90 2.73
C TYR A 73 -17.75 -15.28 1.36
N PRO A 74 -18.50 -15.64 0.30
CA PRO A 74 -18.22 -15.18 -1.05
C PRO A 74 -18.59 -13.71 -1.30
N THR A 75 -19.44 -13.12 -0.46
CA THR A 75 -19.97 -11.75 -0.61
C THR A 75 -20.03 -11.02 0.74
N LEU A 76 -20.18 -9.68 0.69
CA LEU A 76 -20.45 -8.87 1.89
C LEU A 76 -21.74 -9.29 2.59
N LYS A 77 -22.79 -9.65 1.83
CA LYS A 77 -24.06 -10.17 2.38
C LYS A 77 -23.84 -11.46 3.18
N ALA A 78 -23.12 -12.43 2.61
CA ALA A 78 -22.80 -13.68 3.29
C ALA A 78 -21.96 -13.46 4.56
N LEU A 79 -20.99 -12.54 4.48
CA LEU A 79 -20.17 -12.18 5.64
C LEU A 79 -21.00 -11.46 6.71
N ALA A 80 -21.85 -10.51 6.34
CA ALA A 80 -22.68 -9.73 7.27
C ALA A 80 -23.64 -10.62 8.07
N ALA A 81 -24.23 -11.63 7.41
CA ALA A 81 -25.14 -12.60 8.03
C ALA A 81 -24.42 -13.59 8.97
N ALA A 82 -23.10 -13.74 8.86
CA ALA A 82 -22.34 -14.67 9.70
C ALA A 82 -22.30 -14.23 11.17
N ARG A 83 -22.21 -15.19 12.09
CA ARG A 83 -21.88 -14.90 13.49
C ARG A 83 -20.42 -14.45 13.57
N VAL A 84 -20.15 -13.33 14.24
CA VAL A 84 -18.79 -12.77 14.35
C VAL A 84 -17.77 -13.77 14.91
N ARG A 85 -18.20 -14.65 15.84
CA ARG A 85 -17.35 -15.73 16.39
C ARG A 85 -16.83 -16.69 15.32
N ASP A 86 -17.64 -17.00 14.31
CA ASP A 86 -17.28 -17.91 13.22
C ASP A 86 -16.36 -17.22 12.20
N VAL A 87 -16.51 -15.90 12.04
CA VAL A 87 -15.60 -15.05 11.25
C VAL A 87 -14.21 -15.00 11.90
N ILE A 88 -14.14 -14.82 13.22
CA ILE A 88 -12.87 -14.86 13.97
C ILE A 88 -12.22 -16.25 13.87
N ARG A 89 -13.02 -17.31 14.04
CA ARG A 89 -12.53 -18.69 13.98
C ARG A 89 -11.90 -19.02 12.64
N ILE A 90 -12.54 -18.66 11.52
CA ILE A 90 -11.95 -18.93 10.20
C ILE A 90 -10.67 -18.10 9.98
N TRP A 91 -10.57 -16.90 10.55
CA TRP A 91 -9.42 -15.99 10.40
C TRP A 91 -8.13 -16.51 11.06
N TYR A 92 -8.23 -17.36 12.08
CA TYR A 92 -7.08 -18.00 12.71
C TYR A 92 -6.24 -18.81 11.69
N PRO A 93 -4.89 -18.77 11.73
CA PRO A 93 -4.02 -18.18 12.74
C PRO A 93 -3.45 -16.80 12.37
N LEU A 94 -4.10 -15.99 11.50
CA LEU A 94 -3.50 -14.73 11.04
C LEU A 94 -3.27 -13.68 12.15
N GLY A 95 -3.84 -13.86 13.35
CA GLY A 95 -3.66 -12.97 14.50
C GLY A 95 -4.43 -11.64 14.38
N TYR A 96 -4.30 -10.79 15.39
CA TYR A 96 -5.01 -9.49 15.52
C TYR A 96 -6.53 -9.61 15.31
N ASN A 97 -7.22 -10.26 16.26
CA ASN A 97 -8.65 -10.58 16.21
C ASN A 97 -9.59 -9.37 16.07
N ILE A 98 -9.08 -8.15 16.21
CA ILE A 98 -9.82 -6.94 15.88
C ILE A 98 -10.09 -6.81 14.37
N ARG A 99 -9.20 -7.31 13.50
CA ARG A 99 -9.33 -7.24 12.04
C ARG A 99 -10.55 -7.99 11.48
N PRO A 100 -10.79 -9.29 11.80
CA PRO A 100 -12.00 -9.97 11.35
C PRO A 100 -13.27 -9.33 11.91
N ARG A 101 -13.24 -8.79 13.13
CA ARG A 101 -14.36 -8.05 13.73
C ARG A 101 -14.67 -6.77 12.95
N ARG A 102 -13.65 -5.99 12.60
CA ARG A 102 -13.79 -4.76 11.78
C ARG A 102 -14.31 -5.09 10.39
N LEU A 103 -13.75 -6.09 9.71
CA LEU A 103 -14.23 -6.51 8.40
C LEU A 103 -15.70 -6.97 8.45
N HIS A 104 -16.11 -7.69 9.50
CA HIS A 104 -17.50 -8.07 9.73
C HIS A 104 -18.41 -6.86 9.95
N ALA A 105 -17.97 -5.88 10.73
CA ALA A 105 -18.70 -4.62 10.93
C ALA A 105 -18.87 -3.85 9.60
N ILE A 106 -17.81 -3.72 8.81
CA ILE A 106 -17.85 -3.10 7.47
C ILE A 106 -18.87 -3.82 6.58
N ALA A 107 -18.91 -5.16 6.63
CA ALA A 107 -19.87 -5.93 5.85
C ALA A 107 -21.32 -5.65 6.28
N ARG A 108 -21.58 -5.60 7.60
CA ARG A 108 -22.92 -5.27 8.13
C ARG A 108 -23.36 -3.87 7.74
N GLU A 109 -22.47 -2.88 7.90
CA GLU A 109 -22.72 -1.49 7.53
C GLU A 109 -22.96 -1.35 6.02
N SER A 110 -22.16 -2.04 5.20
CA SER A 110 -22.33 -2.09 3.74
C SER A 110 -23.69 -2.66 3.33
N VAL A 111 -24.19 -3.69 4.02
CA VAL A 111 -25.54 -4.24 3.77
C VAL A 111 -26.62 -3.27 4.20
N ALA A 112 -26.50 -2.70 5.40
CA ALA A 112 -27.51 -1.82 5.98
C ALA A 112 -27.69 -0.51 5.21
N GLN A 113 -26.62 0.08 4.71
CA GLN A 113 -26.64 1.43 4.11
C GLN A 113 -26.40 1.44 2.60
N TYR A 114 -25.74 0.42 2.03
CA TYR A 114 -25.23 0.45 0.65
C TYR A 114 -25.56 -0.83 -0.14
N GLY A 115 -26.61 -1.55 0.25
CA GLY A 115 -27.12 -2.72 -0.48
C GLY A 115 -26.17 -3.93 -0.55
N GLY A 116 -25.13 -3.96 0.29
CA GLY A 116 -24.10 -4.99 0.29
C GLY A 116 -22.98 -4.74 -0.73
N THR A 117 -22.77 -3.48 -1.10
CA THR A 117 -21.68 -3.03 -1.98
C THR A 117 -20.75 -2.06 -1.24
N LEU A 118 -19.50 -1.94 -1.70
CA LEU A 118 -18.61 -0.88 -1.23
C LEU A 118 -18.74 0.33 -2.15
N PRO A 119 -18.82 1.56 -1.61
CA PRO A 119 -18.86 2.77 -2.42
C PRO A 119 -17.54 3.00 -3.16
N ASN A 120 -17.61 3.78 -4.24
CA ASN A 120 -16.48 4.08 -5.13
C ASN A 120 -15.92 5.49 -4.95
N ASP A 121 -16.19 6.13 -3.81
CA ASP A 121 -15.66 7.44 -3.41
C ASP A 121 -14.91 7.33 -2.07
N GLU A 122 -13.92 8.20 -1.88
CA GLU A 122 -13.04 8.12 -0.72
C GLU A 122 -13.75 8.52 0.59
N ALA A 123 -14.59 9.55 0.56
CA ALA A 123 -15.22 10.10 1.75
C ALA A 123 -16.10 9.05 2.42
N THR A 124 -16.94 8.37 1.64
CA THR A 124 -17.81 7.29 2.13
C THR A 124 -17.00 6.07 2.52
N LEU A 125 -15.99 5.66 1.75
CA LEU A 125 -15.13 4.54 2.18
C LEU A 125 -14.48 4.80 3.53
N ARG A 126 -14.09 6.04 3.83
CA ARG A 126 -13.44 6.41 5.09
C ARG A 126 -14.41 6.60 6.26
N SER A 127 -15.73 6.68 6.02
CA SER A 127 -16.71 6.71 7.11
C SER A 127 -16.80 5.35 7.83
N PHE A 128 -16.57 4.25 7.11
CA PHE A 128 -16.52 2.91 7.68
C PHE A 128 -15.41 2.77 8.73
N LYS A 129 -15.79 2.37 9.95
CA LYS A 129 -14.84 2.14 11.04
C LYS A 129 -13.85 1.02 10.70
N GLY A 130 -12.60 1.39 10.44
CA GLY A 130 -11.51 0.46 10.11
C GLY A 130 -10.95 0.62 8.70
N ILE A 131 -11.57 1.47 7.86
CA ILE A 131 -11.02 1.88 6.58
C ILE A 131 -10.30 3.22 6.75
N GLY A 132 -8.97 3.16 6.82
CA GLY A 132 -8.13 4.36 6.79
C GLY A 132 -7.81 4.80 5.35
N ALA A 133 -7.10 5.93 5.21
CA ALA A 133 -6.71 6.49 3.91
C ALA A 133 -5.99 5.48 2.99
N TYR A 134 -5.11 4.63 3.54
CA TYR A 134 -4.45 3.58 2.76
C TYR A 134 -5.47 2.58 2.18
N THR A 135 -6.35 2.02 3.02
CA THR A 135 -7.31 1.00 2.59
C THR A 135 -8.33 1.58 1.61
N ALA A 136 -8.79 2.82 1.82
CA ALA A 136 -9.65 3.51 0.88
C ALA A 136 -8.96 3.69 -0.48
N GLY A 137 -7.73 4.21 -0.50
CA GLY A 137 -6.95 4.36 -1.73
C GLY A 137 -6.68 3.03 -2.45
N ALA A 138 -6.40 1.96 -1.70
CA ALA A 138 -6.23 0.62 -2.24
C ALA A 138 -7.53 0.08 -2.87
N VAL A 139 -8.68 0.20 -2.21
CA VAL A 139 -9.98 -0.21 -2.78
C VAL A 139 -10.30 0.60 -4.04
N LEU A 140 -10.17 1.93 -3.98
CA LEU A 140 -10.41 2.82 -5.12
C LEU A 140 -9.51 2.51 -6.31
N SER A 141 -8.22 2.32 -6.06
CA SER A 141 -7.24 2.03 -7.10
C SER A 141 -7.40 0.63 -7.68
N PHE A 142 -7.56 -0.38 -6.82
CA PHE A 142 -7.50 -1.77 -7.25
C PHE A 142 -8.82 -2.30 -7.77
N ALA A 143 -9.94 -1.90 -7.17
CA ALA A 143 -11.26 -2.37 -7.56
C ALA A 143 -11.86 -1.47 -8.64
N PHE A 144 -11.79 -0.15 -8.42
CA PHE A 144 -12.49 0.83 -9.26
C PHE A 144 -11.59 1.52 -10.30
N GLY A 145 -10.30 1.18 -10.36
CA GLY A 145 -9.36 1.77 -11.32
C GLY A 145 -9.13 3.27 -11.14
N ARG A 146 -9.53 3.84 -10.00
CA ARG A 146 -9.40 5.27 -9.72
C ARG A 146 -7.93 5.64 -9.52
N ARG A 147 -7.60 6.88 -9.87
CA ARG A 147 -6.27 7.46 -9.62
C ARG A 147 -6.11 7.85 -8.15
N ALA A 148 -6.07 6.84 -7.27
CA ALA A 148 -5.99 7.01 -5.82
C ALA A 148 -4.61 6.57 -5.29
N ALA A 149 -4.08 7.36 -4.35
CA ALA A 149 -2.76 7.15 -3.77
C ALA A 149 -2.81 6.09 -2.67
N ILE A 150 -1.68 5.40 -2.46
CA ILE A 150 -1.50 4.49 -1.32
C ILE A 150 -0.22 4.85 -0.57
N LEU A 151 -0.23 4.67 0.75
CA LEU A 151 0.95 4.90 1.57
C LEU A 151 0.97 4.00 2.81
N ASP A 152 1.36 2.74 2.63
CA ASP A 152 1.73 1.86 3.75
C ASP A 152 3.17 2.18 4.23
N THR A 153 3.71 1.33 5.10
CA THR A 153 5.08 1.48 5.61
C THR A 153 6.16 1.17 4.56
N ASN A 154 5.85 0.31 3.57
CA ASN A 154 6.77 -0.04 2.49
C ASN A 154 6.87 1.09 1.46
N VAL A 155 5.73 1.58 0.98
CA VAL A 155 5.65 2.71 0.06
C VAL A 155 6.22 3.96 0.72
N ALA A 156 5.89 4.25 1.98
CA ALA A 156 6.46 5.39 2.70
C ALA A 156 8.00 5.34 2.75
N ARG A 157 8.58 4.15 2.98
CA ARG A 157 10.03 3.96 2.97
C ARG A 157 10.64 4.19 1.59
N VAL A 158 10.00 3.70 0.53
CA VAL A 158 10.44 3.96 -0.85
C VAL A 158 10.43 5.45 -1.13
N MET A 159 9.32 6.15 -0.86
CA MET A 159 9.20 7.59 -1.09
C MET A 159 10.22 8.39 -0.29
N TYR A 160 10.40 8.05 0.99
CA TYR A 160 11.39 8.69 1.84
C TYR A 160 12.80 8.54 1.29
N ARG A 161 13.23 7.30 0.99
CA ARG A 161 14.60 7.02 0.53
C ARG A 161 14.89 7.62 -0.84
N VAL A 162 13.93 7.53 -1.77
CA VAL A 162 14.13 8.00 -3.13
C VAL A 162 14.11 9.53 -3.18
N PHE A 163 13.16 10.19 -2.51
CA PHE A 163 12.90 11.62 -2.74
C PHE A 163 13.24 12.55 -1.58
N VAL A 164 13.33 12.06 -0.34
CA VAL A 164 13.52 12.91 0.85
C VAL A 164 14.91 12.76 1.46
N GLY A 165 15.25 11.54 1.89
CA GLY A 165 16.58 11.14 2.37
C GLY A 165 17.01 11.64 3.76
N ALA A 166 16.38 12.69 4.30
CA ALA A 166 16.69 13.25 5.61
C ALA A 166 15.43 13.71 6.37
N GLY A 167 15.57 13.98 7.67
CA GLY A 167 14.49 14.42 8.56
C GLY A 167 13.93 13.30 9.43
N ASP A 168 13.10 13.68 10.42
CA ASP A 168 12.49 12.72 11.34
C ASP A 168 11.37 11.91 10.66
N PRO A 169 11.53 10.57 10.52
CA PRO A 169 10.51 9.68 9.98
C PRO A 169 9.16 9.71 10.72
N ARG A 170 9.15 10.15 11.98
CA ARG A 170 7.95 10.21 12.83
C ARG A 170 7.21 11.54 12.73
N SER A 171 7.80 12.55 12.11
CA SER A 171 7.17 13.87 12.03
C SER A 171 5.88 13.84 11.18
N HIS A 172 4.83 14.48 11.69
CA HIS A 172 3.56 14.63 10.96
C HIS A 172 3.76 15.38 9.63
N ALA A 173 4.66 16.37 9.61
CA ALA A 173 4.99 17.11 8.41
C ALA A 173 5.56 16.20 7.30
N LEU A 174 6.52 15.33 7.65
CA LEU A 174 7.06 14.37 6.71
C LEU A 174 5.98 13.37 6.25
N ARG A 175 5.18 12.84 7.18
CA ARG A 175 4.09 11.91 6.80
C ARG A 175 3.12 12.53 5.81
N ARG A 176 2.73 13.80 5.99
CA ARG A 176 1.91 14.55 5.02
C ARG A 176 2.62 14.71 3.68
N HIS A 177 3.92 15.00 3.69
CA HIS A 177 4.69 15.13 2.45
C HIS A 177 4.82 13.80 1.69
N LEU A 178 5.01 12.67 2.38
CA LEU A 178 5.05 11.35 1.75
C LEU A 178 3.70 11.00 1.08
N TRP A 179 2.57 11.44 1.66
CA TRP A 179 1.26 11.34 1.02
C TRP A 179 1.18 12.19 -0.26
N LYS A 180 1.62 13.46 -0.19
CA LYS A 180 1.70 14.35 -1.36
C LYS A 180 2.59 13.76 -2.47
N LEU A 181 3.72 13.14 -2.11
CA LEU A 181 4.58 12.43 -3.05
C LEU A 181 3.85 11.26 -3.70
N SER A 182 3.21 10.40 -2.91
CA SER A 182 2.46 9.25 -3.43
C SER A 182 1.39 9.69 -4.44
N GLU A 183 0.61 10.72 -4.11
CA GLU A 183 -0.39 11.31 -5.00
C GLU A 183 0.23 11.95 -6.25
N GLY A 184 1.24 12.79 -6.07
CA GLY A 184 1.91 13.53 -7.14
C GLY A 184 2.70 12.65 -8.12
N LEU A 185 3.00 11.40 -7.74
CA LEU A 185 3.69 10.40 -8.55
C LEU A 185 2.73 9.45 -9.30
N LEU A 186 1.42 9.47 -9.01
CA LEU A 186 0.48 8.60 -9.70
C LEU A 186 0.48 8.86 -11.22
N PRO A 187 0.61 7.82 -12.06
CA PRO A 187 0.45 7.97 -13.50
C PRO A 187 -1.01 8.26 -13.87
N ARG A 188 -1.25 8.70 -15.12
CA ARG A 188 -2.61 8.86 -15.67
C ARG A 188 -3.22 7.51 -16.09
N ARG A 189 -2.39 6.55 -16.51
CA ARG A 189 -2.75 5.18 -16.91
C ARG A 189 -1.93 4.17 -16.09
N HIS A 190 -2.33 2.91 -16.05
CA HIS A 190 -1.61 1.85 -15.30
C HIS A 190 -1.49 2.12 -13.80
N VAL A 191 -2.48 2.79 -13.20
CA VAL A 191 -2.45 3.14 -11.76
C VAL A 191 -2.41 1.89 -10.89
N PHE A 192 -3.14 0.84 -11.29
CA PHE A 192 -3.09 -0.47 -10.63
C PHE A 192 -1.66 -1.01 -10.58
N ASP A 193 -1.02 -1.15 -11.74
CA ASP A 193 0.34 -1.70 -11.86
C ASP A 193 1.36 -0.86 -11.11
N PHE A 194 1.21 0.47 -11.15
CA PHE A 194 2.09 1.39 -10.45
C PHE A 194 2.01 1.20 -8.92
N ASN A 195 0.80 1.18 -8.36
CA ASN A 195 0.61 0.99 -6.94
C ASN A 195 1.02 -0.43 -6.48
N GLN A 196 0.71 -1.47 -7.27
CA GLN A 196 1.20 -2.83 -6.99
C GLN A 196 2.73 -2.92 -7.08
N GLY A 197 3.32 -2.24 -8.06
CA GLY A 197 4.76 -2.09 -8.23
C GLY A 197 5.42 -1.41 -7.03
N LEU A 198 4.85 -0.33 -6.51
CA LEU A 198 5.35 0.34 -5.31
C LEU A 198 5.39 -0.61 -4.10
N MET A 199 4.30 -1.36 -3.89
CA MET A 199 4.21 -2.31 -2.77
C MET A 199 5.21 -3.45 -2.92
N ASP A 200 5.30 -4.07 -4.10
CA ASP A 200 6.25 -5.16 -4.37
C ASP A 200 7.69 -4.69 -4.25
N PHE A 201 7.99 -3.53 -4.82
CA PHE A 201 9.31 -2.94 -4.78
C PHE A 201 9.75 -2.64 -3.35
N GLY A 202 8.87 -2.05 -2.54
CA GLY A 202 9.12 -1.82 -1.13
C GLY A 202 9.32 -3.13 -0.36
N ALA A 203 8.51 -4.16 -0.64
CA ALA A 203 8.56 -5.44 0.06
C ALA A 203 9.79 -6.29 -0.29
N THR A 204 10.33 -6.19 -1.51
CA THR A 204 11.33 -7.14 -2.03
C THR A 204 12.68 -6.52 -2.37
N VAL A 205 12.72 -5.26 -2.82
CA VAL A 205 13.96 -4.57 -3.24
C VAL A 205 14.38 -3.54 -2.20
N CYS A 206 13.51 -2.56 -1.94
CA CYS A 206 13.77 -1.49 -0.99
C CYS A 206 13.31 -1.91 0.42
N THR A 207 13.82 -3.03 0.92
CA THR A 207 13.47 -3.60 2.22
C THR A 207 13.93 -2.72 3.39
N ALA A 208 13.31 -2.88 4.56
CA ALA A 208 13.66 -2.08 5.74
C ALA A 208 15.13 -2.29 6.16
N ARG A 209 15.60 -3.54 6.12
CA ARG A 209 16.97 -3.96 6.44
C ARG A 209 17.62 -4.57 5.21
N ARG A 210 18.85 -4.15 4.91
CA ARG A 210 19.66 -4.63 3.76
C ARG A 210 18.91 -4.51 2.42
N PRO A 211 18.52 -3.29 1.99
CA PRO A 211 17.91 -3.09 0.69
C PRO A 211 18.87 -3.48 -0.45
N GLN A 212 18.33 -3.98 -1.55
CA GLN A 212 19.10 -4.40 -2.73
C GLN A 212 19.43 -3.19 -3.61
N CYS A 213 20.29 -2.27 -3.12
CA CYS A 213 20.54 -1.01 -3.80
C CYS A 213 21.37 -1.14 -5.09
N ARG A 214 22.26 -2.13 -5.21
CA ARG A 214 23.10 -2.30 -6.41
C ARG A 214 22.29 -2.64 -7.66
N PRO A 215 21.36 -3.62 -7.65
CA PRO A 215 20.48 -3.89 -8.79
C PRO A 215 19.24 -2.96 -8.84
N CYS A 216 19.14 -1.97 -7.95
CA CYS A 216 17.95 -1.12 -7.84
C CYS A 216 17.80 -0.22 -9.08
N PRO A 217 16.71 -0.33 -9.86
CA PRO A 217 16.52 0.51 -11.05
C PRO A 217 16.41 2.00 -10.72
N LEU A 218 16.06 2.33 -9.47
CA LEU A 218 15.88 3.70 -8.98
C LEU A 218 17.16 4.29 -8.35
N ALA A 219 18.28 3.56 -8.29
CA ALA A 219 19.47 3.98 -7.56
C ALA A 219 19.98 5.38 -7.97
N HIS A 220 20.07 5.64 -9.27
CA HIS A 220 20.52 6.91 -9.86
C HIS A 220 19.66 8.15 -9.49
N ILE A 221 18.40 7.99 -9.09
CA ILE A 221 17.53 9.10 -8.62
C ILE A 221 17.25 9.02 -7.11
N CYS A 222 17.87 8.07 -6.40
CA CYS A 222 17.58 7.80 -5.01
C CYS A 222 18.49 8.61 -4.09
N ARG A 223 17.91 9.52 -3.30
CA ARG A 223 18.68 10.35 -2.36
C ARG A 223 19.47 9.57 -1.31
N THR A 224 19.04 8.36 -0.94
CA THR A 224 19.77 7.48 0.01
C THR A 224 20.39 6.27 -0.66
N GLY A 225 20.41 6.20 -2.00
CA GLY A 225 21.12 5.15 -2.72
C GLY A 225 22.63 5.25 -2.48
N PRO A 226 23.42 4.24 -2.87
CA PRO A 226 24.87 4.38 -2.90
C PRO A 226 25.18 5.51 -3.89
N ILE A 227 25.49 6.69 -3.35
CA ILE A 227 26.23 7.73 -4.05
C ILE A 227 27.62 7.12 -4.22
N ASP A 228 28.14 7.09 -5.45
CA ASP A 228 29.39 6.44 -5.85
C ASP A 228 30.38 6.21 -4.69
N GLY A 229 30.59 4.94 -4.33
CA GLY A 229 31.68 4.51 -3.44
C GLY A 229 31.38 4.35 -1.94
N ARG A 230 30.24 4.77 -1.37
CA ARG A 230 29.92 4.45 0.04
C ARG A 230 28.80 3.41 0.16
N LEU A 231 29.21 2.16 0.33
CA LEU A 231 28.32 1.10 0.83
C LEU A 231 27.71 1.56 2.16
N ALA A 232 26.40 1.78 2.17
CA ALA A 232 25.63 1.99 3.40
C ALA A 232 25.66 0.71 4.25
N GLY A 233 26.72 0.54 5.03
CA GLY A 233 27.01 -0.72 5.70
C GLY A 233 28.18 -0.70 6.66
N GLN A 234 28.43 0.42 7.37
CA GLN A 234 29.24 0.39 8.59
C GLN A 234 28.54 1.20 9.67
N ARG A 235 27.69 0.53 10.45
CA ARG A 235 27.45 0.97 11.83
C ARG A 235 28.66 0.49 12.62
N LYS A 236 29.51 1.43 13.06
CA LYS A 236 30.52 1.15 14.07
C LYS A 236 29.80 0.62 15.33
N LYS A 237 30.42 -0.39 15.94
CA LYS A 237 30.04 -0.97 17.24
C LYS A 237 29.91 0.13 18.29
#